data_AF-A0A2U1K7I6-F1
#
_entry.id   AF-A0A2U1K7I6-F1
#
_cell.length_a   1.000
_cell.length_b   1.000
_cell.length_c   1.000
_cell.angle_alpha   90.00
_cell.angle_beta   90.00
_cell.angle_gamma   90.00
#
_symmetry.space_group_name_H-M   'P 1'
#
loop_
_entity.id
_entity.type
_entity.pdbx_description
1 polymer ?
#
loop_
_entity_poly.entity_id
_entity_poly.type
_entity_poly.pdbx_seq_one_letter_code
_entity_poly.pdbx_strand_id
1 'polypeptide(L)' 'MLKREIEAKRKKMIAAAKRYGFQSKRTIRISQELDKLIFLYQKTSNS' A
#
# COMPACT_ATOMS: atom_id res chain seq x y z
N MET A 1 14.90 1.22 3.19
CA MET A 1 14.28 0.25 2.25
C MET A 1 12.75 0.31 2.28
N LEU A 2 12.09 0.26 3.44
CA LEU A 2 10.62 0.32 3.57
C LEU A 2 9.92 1.45 2.78
N LYS A 3 10.48 2.68 2.79
CA LYS A 3 9.91 3.81 2.04
C LYS A 3 9.78 3.54 0.54
N ARG A 4 10.74 2.82 -0.07
CA ARG A 4 10.68 2.44 -1.49
C ARG A 4 9.59 1.39 -1.76
N GLU A 5 9.40 0.46 -0.82
CA GLU A 5 8.35 -0.56 -0.92
C GLU A 5 6.95 0.03 -0.76
N ILE A 6 6.78 1.00 0.15
CA ILE A 6 5.54 1.77 0.31
C ILE A 6 5.19 2.47 -1.00
N GLU A 7 6.14 3.18 -1.61
CA GLU A 7 5.90 3.87 -2.89
C GLU A 7 5.59 2.89 -4.03
N ALA A 8 6.28 1.75 -4.10
CA ALA A 8 5.99 0.72 -5.09
C ALA A 8 4.58 0.12 -4.90
N LYS A 9 4.19 -0.17 -3.65
CA LYS A 9 2.86 -0.72 -3.33
C LYS A 9 1.75 0.32 -3.57
N ARG A 10 2.01 1.60 -3.29
CA ARG A 10 1.10 2.71 -3.62
C ARG A 10 0.82 2.81 -5.11
N LYS A 11 1.86 2.74 -5.95
CA LYS A 11 1.71 2.71 -7.42
C LYS A 11 0.88 1.50 -7.87
N LYS A 12 1.10 0.32 -7.28
CA LYS A 12 0.30 -0.88 -7.55
C LYS A 12 -1.17 -0.70 -7.15
N MET A 13 -1.45 -0.07 -6.01
CA MET A 13 -2.82 0.22 -5.57
C MET A 13 -3.56 1.12 -6.57
N ILE A 14 -2.91 2.20 -7.01
CA ILE A 14 -3.48 3.13 -8.00
C ILE A 14 -3.71 2.42 -9.33
N ALA A 15 -2.77 1.61 -9.80
CA ALA A 15 -2.94 0.83 -11.03
C ALA A 15 -4.09 -0.18 -10.91
N ALA A 16 -4.25 -0.84 -9.76
CA ALA A 16 -5.36 -1.75 -9.50
C ALA A 16 -6.70 -1.01 -9.42
N ALA A 17 -6.74 0.16 -8.78
CA ALA A 17 -7.93 1.00 -8.72
C ALA A 17 -8.38 1.45 -10.12
N LYS A 18 -7.44 1.87 -10.97
CA LYS A 18 -7.72 2.24 -12.36
C LYS A 18 -8.23 1.06 -13.20
N ARG A 19 -7.76 -0.16 -12.94
CA ARG A 19 -8.10 -1.35 -13.74
C ARG A 19 -9.33 -2.10 -13.25
N TYR A 20 -9.53 -2.18 -11.94
CA TYR A 20 -10.55 -3.02 -11.31
C TYR A 20 -11.58 -2.22 -10.49
N GLY A 21 -11.35 -0.92 -10.28
CA GLY A 21 -12.12 -0.07 -9.38
C GLY A 21 -11.59 -0.09 -7.94
N PHE A 22 -11.91 0.98 -7.19
CA PHE A 22 -11.47 1.16 -5.80
C PHE A 22 -12.07 0.12 -4.84
N GLN A 23 -13.30 -0.31 -5.09
CA GLN A 23 -14.02 -1.29 -4.27
C GLN A 23 -13.74 -2.75 -4.66
N SER A 24 -12.89 -3.00 -5.68
CA SER A 24 -12.56 -4.38 -6.01
C SER A 24 -11.81 -5.03 -4.85
N LYS A 25 -12.09 -6.31 -4.61
CA LYS A 25 -11.35 -7.13 -3.61
C LYS A 25 -9.83 -7.03 -3.80
N ARG A 26 -9.39 -6.90 -5.06
CA ARG A 26 -7.97 -6.76 -5.40
C ARG A 26 -7.39 -5.41 -4.96
N THR A 27 -8.07 -4.30 -5.23
CA THR A 27 -7.62 -2.97 -4.78
C THR A 27 -7.66 -2.86 -3.26
N ILE A 28 -8.72 -3.37 -2.62
CA ILE A 28 -8.87 -3.39 -1.15
C ILE A 28 -7.72 -4.17 -0.49
N ARG A 29 -7.40 -5.36 -1.00
CA ARG A 29 -6.27 -6.15 -0.49
C ARG A 29 -4.94 -5.40 -0.59
N ILE A 30 -4.70 -4.72 -1.71
CA ILE A 30 -3.47 -3.93 -1.91
C ILE A 30 -3.43 -2.74 -0.94
N SER A 31 -4.57 -2.08 -0.66
CA SER A 31 -4.68 -1.02 0.36
C SER A 31 -4.29 -1.56 1.74
N GLN A 32 -4.87 -2.68 2.17
CA GLN A 32 -4.55 -3.27 3.48
C GLN A 32 -3.07 -3.65 3.62
N GLU A 33 -2.45 -4.14 2.53
CA GLU A 33 -1.02 -4.43 2.50
C GLU A 33 -0.17 -3.16 2.55
N LEU A 34 -0.61 -2.08 1.92
CA LEU A 34 0.05 -0.78 1.97
C LEU A 34 -0.02 -0.17 3.38
N ASP A 35 -1.19 -0.24 4.04
CA ASP A 35 -1.38 0.27 5.40
C ASP A 35 -0.47 -0.44 6.41
N LYS A 36 -0.31 -1.76 6.28
CA LYS A 36 0.65 -2.53 7.11
C LYS A 36 2.09 -2.06 6.92
N LEU A 37 2.51 -1.78 5.68
CA LEU A 37 3.85 -1.28 5.40
C LEU A 37 4.07 0.11 5.99
N ILE A 38 3.06 0.98 5.91
CA ILE A 38 3.10 2.33 6.50
C ILE A 38 3.20 2.23 8.03
N PHE A 39 2.39 1.38 8.66
CA PHE A 39 2.44 1.15 10.10
C PHE A 39 3.82 0.68 10.57
N LEU A 40 4.41 -0.30 9.89
CA LEU A 40 5.76 -0.77 10.20
C LEU A 40 6.79 0.34 10.05
N TYR A 41 6.72 1.11 8.97
CA TYR A 41 7.62 2.25 8.76
C TYR A 41 7.52 3.28 9.88
N GLN A 42 6.29 3.66 10.27
CA GLN A 42 6.05 4.59 11.37
C GLN A 42 6.60 4.05 12.69
N LYS A 43 6.36 2.78 13.01
CA LYS A 43 6.89 2.15 14.22
C LYS A 43 8.43 2.18 14.26
N THR A 44 9.08 1.87 13.14
CA THR A 44 10.55 1.92 13.05
C THR A 44 11.12 3.34 13.02
N SER A 45 10.31 4.35 12.67
CA SER A 45 10.75 5.76 12.61
C SER A 45 10.54 6.50 13.93
N ASN A 46 9.66 6.00 14.81
CA ASN A 46 9.35 6.54 16.13
C ASN A 46 10.03 5.74 17.26
N SER A 47 11.14 5.06 17.01
CA SER A 47 11.93 4.33 18.01
C SER A 47 13.39 4.72 17.95
#